data_AF-A0A849G722-F1
#
_entry.id   AF-A0A849G722-F1
#
_cell.length_a   1.000
_cell.length_b   1.000
_cell.length_c   1.000
_cell.angle_alpha   90.00
_cell.angle_beta   90.00
_cell.angle_gamma   90.00
#
_symmetry.space_group_name_H-M   'P 1'
#
loop_
_entity.id
_entity.type
_entity.pdbx_description
1 polymer ?
#
loop_
_entity_poly.entity_id
_entity_poly.type
_entity_poly.pdbx_seq_one_letter_code
_entity_poly.pdbx_strand_id
1 'polypeptide(L)'
;MIKLDKTDLSILAALQQDARISNNKLAGDVGLSPTPCWRRVKRLEKSGLIARYVTLLDAEAAGLPVTAYVHVSLDDHHPNTVAAFDRMVQARAEVLECYAMSGEYDYLLKVAARSMADYERFMSHHLLRDAEVQTANTSFVLKRIKYTTAIPLQEVVD
;
A
#
# COMPACT_ATOMS: atom_id res chain seq x y z
N MET A 1 -2.31 19.60 -11.48
CA MET A 1 -3.10 18.35 -11.51
C MET A 1 -3.79 18.22 -12.86
N ILE A 2 -3.99 17.00 -13.36
CA ILE A 2 -4.76 16.78 -14.60
C ILE A 2 -6.24 17.04 -14.32
N LYS A 3 -6.92 17.80 -15.19
CA LYS A 3 -8.37 18.01 -15.08
C LYS A 3 -9.10 16.73 -15.48
N LEU A 4 -9.89 16.18 -14.57
CA LEU A 4 -10.68 14.97 -14.78
C LEU A 4 -12.12 15.33 -15.11
N ASP A 5 -12.73 14.61 -16.05
CA ASP A 5 -14.18 14.65 -16.26
C ASP A 5 -14.86 13.39 -15.69
N LYS A 6 -16.20 13.36 -15.73
CA LYS A 6 -17.00 12.23 -15.24
C LYS A 6 -16.63 10.89 -15.91
N THR A 7 -16.24 10.91 -17.18
CA THR A 7 -15.82 9.70 -17.89
C THR A 7 -14.47 9.22 -17.37
N ASP A 8 -13.52 10.12 -17.11
CA ASP A 8 -12.24 9.75 -16.51
C ASP A 8 -12.42 9.12 -15.12
N LEU A 9 -13.31 9.68 -14.29
CA LEU A 9 -13.62 9.10 -12.98
C LEU A 9 -14.27 7.72 -13.10
N SER A 10 -15.15 7.52 -14.09
CA SER A 10 -15.77 6.21 -14.35
C SER A 10 -14.75 5.18 -14.82
N ILE A 11 -13.79 5.59 -15.65
CA ILE A 11 -12.65 4.76 -16.08
C ILE A 11 -11.81 4.35 -14.86
N LEU A 12 -11.42 5.30 -14.02
CA LEU A 12 -10.63 5.03 -12.81
C LEU A 12 -11.41 4.13 -11.85
N ALA A 13 -12.70 4.36 -11.65
CA ALA A 13 -13.54 3.53 -10.80
C ALA A 13 -13.55 2.07 -11.27
N ALA A 14 -13.72 1.83 -12.57
CA ALA A 14 -13.69 0.49 -13.14
C ALA A 14 -12.31 -0.17 -13.01
N LEU A 15 -11.23 0.56 -13.35
CA LEU A 15 -9.87 0.03 -13.29
C LEU A 15 -9.37 -0.25 -11.86
N GLN A 16 -9.82 0.50 -10.86
CA GLN A 16 -9.49 0.22 -9.46
C GLN A 16 -10.13 -1.09 -8.95
N GLN A 17 -11.23 -1.53 -9.56
CA GLN A 17 -11.92 -2.78 -9.22
C GLN A 17 -11.40 -3.96 -10.04
N ASP A 18 -11.21 -3.78 -11.35
CA ASP A 18 -10.67 -4.79 -12.25
C ASP A 18 -9.66 -4.16 -13.21
N ALA A 19 -8.39 -4.25 -12.85
CA ALA A 19 -7.28 -3.79 -13.68
C ALA A 19 -7.09 -4.62 -14.96
N ARG A 20 -7.67 -5.84 -15.05
CA ARG A 20 -7.56 -6.73 -16.22
C ARG A 20 -8.72 -6.57 -17.20
N ILE A 21 -9.65 -5.66 -16.94
CA ILE A 21 -10.77 -5.37 -17.83
C ILE A 21 -10.26 -5.05 -19.24
N SER A 22 -10.82 -5.71 -20.25
CA SER A 22 -10.46 -5.41 -21.64
C SER A 22 -10.88 -3.98 -21.99
N ASN A 23 -10.08 -3.29 -22.81
CA ASN A 23 -10.41 -1.94 -23.26
C ASN A 23 -11.77 -1.87 -23.98
N ASN A 24 -12.19 -2.93 -24.67
CA ASN A 24 -13.51 -3.00 -25.31
C ASN A 24 -14.65 -3.00 -24.28
N LYS A 25 -14.53 -3.80 -23.22
CA LYS A 25 -15.53 -3.85 -22.14
C LYS A 25 -15.54 -2.53 -21.36
N LEU A 26 -14.37 -2.02 -20.99
CA LEU A 26 -14.23 -0.74 -20.31
C LEU A 26 -14.86 0.40 -21.11
N ALA A 27 -14.61 0.45 -22.43
CA ALA A 27 -15.21 1.46 -23.30
C ALA A 27 -16.74 1.37 -23.31
N GLY A 28 -17.29 0.16 -23.40
CA GLY A 28 -18.74 -0.07 -23.29
C GLY A 28 -19.30 0.41 -21.95
N ASP A 29 -18.65 0.04 -20.84
CA ASP A 29 -19.10 0.38 -19.48
C ASP A 29 -19.09 1.91 -19.23
N VAL A 30 -18.22 2.67 -19.92
CA VAL A 30 -18.12 4.14 -19.77
C VAL A 30 -18.73 4.94 -20.93
N GLY A 31 -19.44 4.28 -21.86
CA GLY A 31 -20.14 4.94 -22.97
C GLY A 31 -19.23 5.54 -24.04
N LEU A 32 -18.06 4.92 -24.29
CA LEU A 32 -17.10 5.32 -25.32
C LEU A 32 -16.89 4.22 -26.38
N SER A 33 -16.36 4.61 -27.54
CA SER A 33 -15.72 3.63 -28.44
C SER A 33 -14.32 3.23 -27.92
N PRO A 34 -13.77 2.08 -28.37
CA PRO A 34 -12.49 1.58 -27.85
C PRO A 34 -11.32 2.56 -27.95
N THR A 35 -11.18 3.26 -29.08
CA THR A 35 -10.05 4.18 -29.33
C THR A 35 -10.01 5.38 -28.36
N PRO A 36 -11.09 6.17 -28.17
CA PRO A 36 -11.09 7.27 -27.20
C PRO A 36 -10.95 6.79 -25.75
N CYS A 37 -11.49 5.62 -25.39
CA CYS A 37 -11.29 5.02 -24.07
C CYS A 37 -9.79 4.75 -23.82
N TRP A 38 -9.14 4.05 -24.76
CA TRP A 38 -7.72 3.74 -24.69
C TRP A 38 -6.86 5.00 -24.56
N ARG A 39 -7.16 6.05 -25.33
CA ARG A 39 -6.45 7.34 -25.26
C ARG A 39 -6.58 7.99 -23.89
N ARG A 40 -7.76 7.90 -23.25
CA ARG A 40 -7.97 8.43 -21.90
C ARG A 40 -7.19 7.64 -20.86
N VAL A 41 -7.22 6.31 -20.90
CA VAL A 41 -6.41 5.44 -20.02
C VAL A 41 -4.93 5.79 -20.15
N LYS A 42 -4.40 5.86 -21.38
CA LYS A 42 -3.01 6.24 -21.63
C LYS A 42 -2.65 7.63 -21.11
N ARG A 43 -3.58 8.57 -21.14
CA ARG A 43 -3.39 9.91 -20.58
C ARG A 43 -3.32 9.86 -19.04
N LEU A 44 -4.18 9.08 -18.40
CA LEU A 44 -4.21 8.88 -16.93
C LEU A 44 -2.95 8.15 -16.41
N GLU A 45 -2.44 7.19 -17.17
CA GLU A 45 -1.15 6.54 -16.92
C GLU A 45 0.01 7.55 -17.06
N LYS A 46 0.05 8.28 -18.19
CA LYS A 46 1.12 9.27 -18.44
C LYS A 46 1.15 10.42 -17.44
N SER A 47 0.00 10.77 -16.85
CA SER A 47 -0.04 11.80 -15.80
C SER A 47 0.46 11.31 -14.44
N GLY A 48 0.77 10.01 -14.29
CA GLY A 48 1.15 9.41 -13.02
C GLY A 48 -0.02 9.20 -12.04
N LEU A 49 -1.26 9.50 -12.45
CA LEU A 49 -2.43 9.29 -11.59
C LEU A 49 -2.72 7.78 -11.45
N ILE A 50 -2.55 7.03 -12.54
CA ILE A 50 -2.43 5.57 -12.45
C ILE A 50 -0.95 5.27 -12.21
N ALA A 51 -0.60 5.00 -10.95
CA ALA A 51 0.79 4.76 -10.56
C ALA A 51 1.31 3.40 -11.05
N ARG A 52 0.50 2.34 -10.95
CA ARG A 52 0.86 0.96 -11.35
C ARG A 52 -0.37 0.05 -11.43
N TYR A 53 -0.22 -1.07 -12.13
CA TYR A 53 -1.15 -2.20 -12.10
C TYR A 53 -0.51 -3.37 -11.36
N VAL A 54 -1.22 -3.97 -10.41
CA VAL A 54 -0.70 -5.07 -9.57
C VAL A 54 -1.75 -6.17 -9.42
N THR A 55 -1.30 -7.39 -9.12
CA THR A 55 -2.17 -8.50 -8.70
C THR A 55 -2.16 -8.57 -7.18
N LEU A 56 -3.33 -8.53 -6.55
CA LEU A 56 -3.46 -8.69 -5.11
C LEU A 56 -3.68 -10.17 -4.78
N LEU A 57 -2.82 -10.71 -3.93
CA LEU A 57 -2.94 -12.08 -3.41
C LEU A 57 -3.66 -12.05 -2.07
N ASP A 58 -4.41 -13.11 -1.78
CA ASP A 58 -4.88 -13.34 -0.42
C ASP A 58 -3.72 -13.87 0.44
N ALA A 59 -3.38 -13.12 1.49
CA ALA A 59 -2.21 -13.40 2.31
C ALA A 59 -2.35 -14.73 3.08
N GLU A 60 -3.54 -15.04 3.58
CA GLU A 60 -3.80 -16.30 4.31
C GLU A 60 -3.66 -17.50 3.37
N ALA A 61 -4.29 -17.45 2.19
CA ALA A 61 -4.14 -18.48 1.17
C ALA A 61 -2.69 -18.62 0.65
N ALA A 62 -1.90 -17.55 0.69
CA ALA A 62 -0.47 -17.56 0.38
C ALA A 62 0.43 -18.07 1.52
N GLY A 63 -0.16 -18.49 2.64
CA GLY A 63 0.56 -19.03 3.80
C GLY A 63 1.18 -17.97 4.71
N LEU A 64 0.59 -16.76 4.74
CA LEU A 64 0.94 -15.65 5.62
C LEU A 64 -0.30 -15.22 6.45
N PRO A 65 -0.81 -16.09 7.33
CA PRO A 65 -2.04 -15.82 8.08
C PRO A 65 -1.88 -14.77 9.18
N VAL A 66 -0.64 -14.47 9.61
CA VAL A 66 -0.38 -13.51 10.68
C VAL A 66 -0.14 -12.13 10.08
N THR A 67 -0.91 -11.13 10.53
CA THR A 67 -0.64 -9.72 10.27
C THR A 67 -0.47 -8.99 11.60
N ALA A 68 0.62 -8.25 11.71
CA ALA A 68 0.94 -7.42 12.87
C ALA A 68 1.08 -5.96 12.46
N TYR A 69 0.56 -5.06 13.29
CA TYR A 69 0.89 -3.65 13.26
C TYR A 69 1.92 -3.37 14.35
N VAL A 70 2.99 -2.69 13.98
CA VAL A 70 4.10 -2.38 14.89
C VAL A 70 4.30 -0.88 14.95
N HIS A 71 4.10 -0.32 16.13
CA HIS A 71 4.50 1.04 16.45
C HIS A 71 5.97 1.04 16.85
N VAL A 72 6.77 1.90 16.21
CA VAL A 72 8.21 1.98 16.45
C VAL A 72 8.58 3.40 16.86
N SER A 73 9.37 3.52 17.93
CA SER A 73 10.06 4.76 18.30
C SER A 73 11.55 4.58 18.09
N LEU A 74 12.17 5.57 17.46
CA LEU A 74 13.61 5.63 17.26
C LEU A 74 14.33 6.13 18.51
N ASP A 75 15.62 5.83 18.63
CA ASP A 75 16.45 6.33 19.74
C ASP A 75 16.72 7.84 19.64
N ASP A 76 16.88 8.34 18.41
CA ASP A 76 16.91 9.77 18.10
C ASP A 76 16.32 10.07 16.70
N HIS A 77 16.16 11.35 16.41
CA HIS A 77 15.60 11.84 15.14
C HIS A 77 16.67 12.42 14.21
N HIS A 78 17.94 12.05 14.39
CA HIS A 78 18.98 12.52 13.48
C HIS A 78 18.76 11.96 12.07
N PRO A 79 19.07 12.73 11.01
CA PRO A 79 18.82 12.30 9.63
C PRO A 79 19.47 10.95 9.26
N ASN A 80 20.59 10.61 9.88
CA ASN A 80 21.28 9.33 9.65
C ASN A 80 20.52 8.14 10.25
N THR A 81 19.99 8.31 11.46
CA THR A 81 19.16 7.32 12.19
C THR A 81 17.91 7.01 11.39
N VAL A 82 17.19 8.06 10.99
CA VAL A 82 15.99 7.97 10.12
C VAL A 82 16.31 7.25 8.81
N ALA A 83 17.38 7.65 8.11
CA ALA A 83 17.75 7.06 6.83
C ALA A 83 18.28 5.61 6.95
N ALA A 84 18.86 5.23 8.10
CA ALA A 84 19.25 3.86 8.37
C ALA A 84 18.02 2.97 8.58
N PHE A 85 17.09 3.41 9.42
CA PHE A 85 15.83 2.72 9.67
C PHE A 85 15.00 2.55 8.38
N ASP A 86 14.83 3.63 7.60
CA ASP A 86 14.11 3.59 6.32
C ASP A 86 14.67 2.52 5.36
N ARG A 87 16.01 2.41 5.28
CA ARG A 87 16.68 1.39 4.45
C ARG A 87 16.47 -0.02 4.99
N MET A 88 16.54 -0.20 6.31
CA MET A 88 16.29 -1.50 6.95
C MET A 88 14.88 -1.97 6.63
N VAL A 89 13.87 -1.10 6.76
CA VAL A 89 12.47 -1.44 6.49
C VAL A 89 12.24 -1.77 5.00
N GLN A 90 12.79 -0.96 4.09
CA GLN A 90 12.64 -1.19 2.63
C GLN A 90 13.26 -2.52 2.17
N ALA A 91 14.28 -3.04 2.88
CA ALA A 91 14.94 -4.29 2.55
C ALA A 91 14.18 -5.55 3.00
N ARG A 92 13.05 -5.40 3.72
CA ARG A 92 12.31 -6.51 4.34
C ARG A 92 10.98 -6.73 3.63
N ALA A 93 10.88 -7.86 2.92
CA ALA A 93 9.69 -8.21 2.16
C ALA A 93 8.48 -8.53 3.05
N GLU A 94 8.72 -8.91 4.31
CA GLU A 94 7.69 -9.10 5.33
C GLU A 94 7.03 -7.80 5.78
N VAL A 95 7.68 -6.63 5.59
CA VAL A 95 7.09 -5.31 5.87
C VAL A 95 6.33 -4.82 4.64
N LEU A 96 5.00 -4.81 4.73
CA LEU A 96 4.11 -4.48 3.63
C LEU A 96 3.84 -2.98 3.50
N GLU A 97 3.80 -2.28 4.62
CA GLU A 97 3.55 -0.84 4.71
C GLU A 97 4.38 -0.26 5.87
N CYS A 98 4.88 0.95 5.70
CA CYS A 98 5.59 1.70 6.73
C CYS A 98 5.28 3.19 6.56
N TYR A 99 4.85 3.85 7.62
CA TYR A 99 4.48 5.26 7.61
C TYR A 99 5.18 5.98 8.75
N ALA A 100 5.75 7.15 8.46
CA ALA A 100 6.13 8.10 9.50
C ALA A 100 4.87 8.75 10.10
N MET A 101 4.84 8.89 11.42
CA MET A 101 3.66 9.28 12.17
C MET A 101 3.93 10.59 12.95
N SER A 102 2.95 11.48 13.04
CA SER A 102 3.05 12.74 13.80
C SER A 102 2.66 12.58 15.27
N GLY A 103 2.80 11.37 15.84
CA GLY A 103 2.22 10.96 17.14
C GLY A 103 3.26 10.51 18.16
N GLU A 104 2.85 9.65 19.11
CA GLU A 104 3.73 9.08 20.15
C GLU A 104 4.87 8.24 19.56
N TYR A 105 4.58 7.55 18.46
CA TYR A 105 5.53 6.69 17.76
C TYR A 105 5.98 7.37 16.48
N ASP A 106 7.23 7.13 16.09
CA ASP A 106 7.81 7.71 14.88
C ASP A 106 7.31 6.98 13.63
N TYR A 107 7.11 5.66 13.72
CA TYR A 107 6.66 4.84 12.59
C TYR A 107 5.54 3.86 12.96
N LEU A 108 4.69 3.57 11.97
CA LEU A 108 3.74 2.47 11.97
C LEU A 108 4.05 1.50 10.82
N LEU A 109 4.38 0.26 11.15
CA LEU A 109 4.63 -0.82 10.21
C LEU A 109 3.44 -1.77 10.15
N LYS A 110 3.19 -2.33 8.97
CA LYS A 110 2.32 -3.50 8.77
C LYS A 110 3.18 -4.67 8.30
N VAL A 111 3.23 -5.73 9.09
CA VAL A 111 4.09 -6.90 8.85
C VAL A 111 3.23 -8.14 8.63
N ALA A 112 3.58 -8.95 7.63
CA ALA A 112 2.96 -10.24 7.38
C ALA A 112 3.93 -11.39 7.71
N ALA A 113 3.43 -12.44 8.35
CA ALA A 113 4.23 -13.58 8.77
C ALA A 113 3.47 -14.91 8.62
N ARG A 114 4.22 -16.00 8.54
CA ARG A 114 3.66 -17.36 8.45
C ARG A 114 3.11 -17.85 9.78
N SER A 115 3.71 -17.41 10.88
CA SER A 115 3.34 -17.79 12.25
C SER A 115 3.79 -16.72 13.25
N MET A 116 3.34 -16.84 14.51
CA MET A 116 3.82 -15.99 15.60
C MET A 116 5.33 -16.17 15.85
N ALA A 117 5.87 -17.36 15.61
CA ALA A 117 7.31 -17.63 15.77
C ALA A 117 8.15 -16.97 14.66
N ASP A 118 7.65 -16.96 13.43
CA ASP A 118 8.32 -16.24 12.33
C ASP A 118 8.28 -14.72 12.55
N TYR A 119 7.17 -14.23 13.09
CA TYR A 119 7.06 -12.83 13.50
C TYR A 119 8.04 -12.47 14.64
N GLU A 120 8.10 -13.28 15.69
CA GLU A 120 9.04 -13.07 16.79
C GLU A 120 10.48 -13.04 16.28
N ARG A 121 10.84 -13.93 15.35
CA ARG A 121 12.17 -13.92 14.72
C ARG A 121 12.46 -12.62 13.99
N PHE A 122 11.50 -12.09 13.23
CA PHE A 122 11.64 -10.77 12.61
C PHE A 122 11.88 -9.68 13.66
N MET A 123 11.08 -9.67 14.72
CA MET A 123 11.18 -8.71 15.82
C MET A 123 12.56 -8.78 16.51
N SER A 124 12.98 -9.95 16.95
CA SER A 124 14.18 -10.12 17.79
C SER A 124 15.49 -10.17 17.02
N HIS A 125 15.48 -10.55 15.73
CA HIS A 125 16.70 -10.61 14.91
C HIS A 125 16.90 -9.40 14.00
N HIS A 126 15.83 -8.63 13.74
CA HIS A 126 15.90 -7.48 12.83
C HIS A 126 15.48 -6.21 13.53
N LEU A 127 14.21 -6.09 13.95
CA LEU A 127 13.69 -4.81 14.41
C LEU A 127 14.32 -4.32 15.72
N LEU A 128 14.37 -5.16 16.76
CA LEU A 128 14.93 -4.80 18.07
C LEU A 128 16.46 -4.86 18.12
N ARG A 129 17.12 -5.31 17.05
CA ARG A 129 18.60 -5.30 16.93
C ARG A 129 19.12 -4.10 16.17
N ASP A 130 18.24 -3.40 15.46
CA ASP A 130 18.56 -2.14 14.81
C ASP A 130 18.90 -1.14 15.90
N ALA A 131 20.08 -0.52 15.80
CA ALA A 131 20.60 0.35 16.87
C ALA A 131 19.76 1.63 16.99
N GLU A 132 19.05 1.95 15.92
CA GLU A 132 18.20 3.10 15.76
C GLU A 132 16.82 2.91 16.42
N VAL A 133 16.43 1.68 16.79
CA VAL A 133 15.13 1.38 17.39
C VAL A 133 15.21 1.38 18.91
N GLN A 134 14.46 2.28 19.54
CA GLN A 134 14.35 2.36 20.99
C GLN A 134 13.28 1.42 21.54
N THR A 135 12.08 1.46 20.95
CA THR A 135 10.97 0.59 21.36
C THR A 135 10.14 0.14 20.17
N ALA A 136 9.55 -1.04 20.29
CA ALA A 136 8.56 -1.55 19.35
C ALA A 136 7.36 -2.13 20.10
N ASN A 137 6.16 -1.63 19.81
CA ASN A 137 4.90 -2.11 20.38
C ASN A 137 4.04 -2.77 19.30
N THR A 138 3.60 -4.00 19.54
CA THR A 138 2.94 -4.83 18.53
C THR A 138 1.47 -5.08 18.86
N SER A 139 0.61 -4.91 17.85
CA SER A 139 -0.79 -5.35 17.86
C SER A 139 -1.06 -6.32 16.71
N PHE A 140 -1.61 -7.50 17.02
CA PHE A 140 -1.97 -8.48 15.99
C PHE A 140 -3.40 -8.27 15.48
N VAL A 141 -3.57 -8.40 14.16
CA VAL A 141 -4.88 -8.35 13.53
C VAL A 141 -5.65 -9.63 13.85
N LEU A 142 -6.71 -9.52 14.65
CA LEU A 142 -7.57 -10.65 14.97
C LEU A 142 -8.52 -11.02 13.82
N LYS A 143 -9.02 -10.00 13.10
CA LYS A 143 -9.92 -10.17 11.97
C LYS A 143 -9.85 -8.97 11.04
N ARG A 144 -9.63 -9.20 9.75
CA ARG A 144 -9.72 -8.16 8.72
C ARG A 144 -11.19 -7.96 8.33
N ILE A 145 -11.77 -6.82 8.72
CA ILE A 145 -13.17 -6.48 8.40
C ILE A 145 -13.32 -5.93 6.98
N LYS A 146 -12.37 -5.08 6.54
CA LYS A 146 -12.36 -4.45 5.21
C LYS A 146 -10.91 -4.23 4.76
N TYR A 147 -10.65 -4.44 3.48
CA TYR A 147 -9.42 -4.01 2.81
C TYR A 147 -9.75 -3.65 1.37
N THR A 148 -9.23 -2.50 0.91
CA THR A 148 -9.36 -2.02 -0.46
C THR A 148 -8.13 -1.21 -0.81
N THR A 149 -7.64 -1.34 -2.03
CA THR A 149 -6.62 -0.46 -2.61
C THR A 149 -7.23 0.67 -3.42
N ALA A 150 -8.54 0.62 -3.69
CA ALA A 150 -9.25 1.67 -4.40
C ALA A 150 -9.35 2.92 -3.51
N ILE A 151 -8.86 4.06 -4.02
CA ILE A 151 -9.01 5.36 -3.36
C ILE A 151 -10.37 5.99 -3.70
N PRO A 152 -10.96 6.79 -2.79
CA PRO A 152 -12.17 7.55 -3.07
C PRO A 152 -11.95 8.56 -4.20
N LEU A 153 -12.74 8.50 -5.27
CA LEU A 153 -12.58 9.39 -6.42
C LEU A 153 -13.39 10.69 -6.31
N GLN A 154 -14.34 10.78 -5.38
CA GLN A 154 -15.17 11.97 -5.17
C GLN A 154 -14.35 13.16 -4.65
N GLU A 155 -13.21 12.89 -4.00
CA GLU A 155 -12.30 13.88 -3.45
C GLU A 155 -11.21 14.32 -4.44
N VAL A 156 -11.16 13.71 -5.64
CA VAL A 156 -10.16 13.98 -6.70
C VAL A 156 -10.68 15.01 -7.72
N VAL A 157 -11.90 15.51 -7.52
CA VAL A 157 -12.56 16.47 -8.41
C VAL A 157 -12.48 17.86 -7.76
N ASP A 158 -11.75 18.78 -8.41
CA ASP A 158 -11.95 20.22 -8.21
C ASP A 158 -13.30 20.66 -8.81
#